data_AF-A0A927ZEL3-F1
#
_entry.id   AF-A0A927ZEL3-F1
#
_cell.length_a   1.000
_cell.length_b   1.000
_cell.length_c   1.000
_cell.angle_alpha   90.00
_cell.angle_beta   90.00
_cell.angle_gamma   90.00
#
_symmetry.space_group_name_H-M   'P 1'
#
loop_
_entity.id
_entity.type
_entity.pdbx_description
1 polymer ?
#
loop_
_entity_poly.entity_id
_entity_poly.type
_entity_poly.pdbx_seq_one_letter_code
_entity_poly.pdbx_strand_id
1 'polypeptide(L)'
;MAKTREKSLSIKIATISAIALIVVFTVLLLITSLFKASAFANSFGFHFGFYLISLVILVLVIFNVSRQILKPLEDIAAAAEDLMKGNLSMSLDYSSDDEIGQVSKAFNNISQTLSYIVKDINYLLGEMADGNFSVKSKDEKIYIGDFKDILKSLTGIKANMHNTLSQIQKASLEVNTGASHVASASAALSQGSVEQASNIEELSATISEIAQHVKLNAQNAQNASIQSNEAGAGVMESNSQMSAMTSAMNDITDKSNEIGKIIKTIEDIAFQTNILALNAAVEAARAGTAGKGFAVVADEVRNLATKSAEAAKNTTDLIEQTVSAVANGSKIADDTATSLLSVVEKASSVTALIEEIAKATEEQSNSIAQVTFGVDQISSIVQTNSATAEQSAAASQELNAQADMLKGLVNKFKIDNQQAVHTDKPEYTSNAKSVPPVKRVEKIPAEPVKNIEKKPVTPKLTEEKKAKESEKEPEIIAPKVEIKNTFKPIVESPTFDSEPESTTVPNLAVTPAGTAINDYSDKY
;
A
#
# COMPACT_ATOMS: atom_id res chain seq x y z
N MET A 1 -85.49 -19.60 -17.38
CA MET A 1 -85.76 -20.74 -16.48
C MET A 1 -86.13 -20.35 -15.05
N ALA A 2 -85.81 -19.15 -14.56
CA ALA A 2 -86.26 -18.67 -13.23
C ALA A 2 -87.80 -18.46 -13.13
N LYS A 3 -88.43 -17.96 -14.20
CA LYS A 3 -89.89 -17.67 -14.24
C LYS A 3 -90.79 -18.92 -14.23
N THR A 4 -90.23 -20.09 -14.54
CA THR A 4 -90.96 -21.38 -14.48
C THR A 4 -90.82 -22.06 -13.12
N ARG A 5 -89.85 -21.63 -12.30
CA ARG A 5 -89.56 -22.20 -10.97
C ARG A 5 -90.24 -21.48 -9.81
N GLU A 6 -90.52 -20.18 -9.94
CA GLU A 6 -91.34 -19.43 -8.96
C GLU A 6 -92.71 -20.07 -8.71
N LYS A 7 -93.13 -20.93 -9.65
CA LYS A 7 -94.32 -21.76 -9.58
C LYS A 7 -94.17 -23.00 -8.68
N SER A 8 -93.01 -23.53 -8.29
CA SER A 8 -92.95 -24.84 -7.60
C SER A 8 -93.42 -24.81 -6.14
N LEU A 9 -92.76 -24.02 -5.27
CA LEU A 9 -93.14 -23.94 -3.85
C LEU A 9 -94.48 -23.22 -3.69
N SER A 10 -94.70 -22.16 -4.48
CA SER A 10 -95.97 -21.45 -4.50
C SER A 10 -97.10 -22.33 -5.04
N ILE A 11 -96.89 -23.18 -6.06
CA ILE A 11 -97.89 -24.19 -6.49
C ILE A 11 -98.00 -25.31 -5.47
N LYS A 12 -96.96 -25.76 -4.77
CA LYS A 12 -97.10 -26.77 -3.71
C LYS A 12 -97.90 -26.20 -2.54
N ILE A 13 -97.59 -25.00 -2.05
CA ILE A 13 -98.37 -24.30 -1.03
C ILE A 13 -99.78 -24.00 -1.56
N ALA A 14 -99.94 -23.57 -2.81
CA ALA A 14 -101.24 -23.28 -3.43
C ALA A 14 -102.05 -24.54 -3.73
N THR A 15 -101.44 -25.67 -4.10
CA THR A 15 -102.10 -26.96 -4.33
C THR A 15 -102.44 -27.62 -3.01
N ILE A 16 -101.61 -27.49 -1.99
CA ILE A 16 -101.89 -27.97 -0.64
C ILE A 16 -102.99 -27.13 0.01
N SER A 17 -102.91 -25.79 -0.09
CA SER A 17 -103.99 -24.92 0.37
C SER A 17 -105.26 -25.11 -0.46
N ALA A 18 -105.16 -25.34 -1.77
CA ALA A 18 -106.30 -25.70 -2.62
C ALA A 18 -106.85 -27.10 -2.30
N ILE A 19 -106.03 -28.11 -2.01
CA ILE A 19 -106.48 -29.45 -1.58
C ILE A 19 -107.13 -29.35 -0.21
N ALA A 20 -106.55 -28.59 0.73
CA ALA A 20 -107.17 -28.33 2.02
C ALA A 20 -108.52 -27.61 1.86
N LEU A 21 -108.59 -26.58 1.00
CA LEU A 21 -109.83 -25.88 0.67
C LEU A 21 -110.84 -26.80 -0.02
N ILE A 22 -110.43 -27.61 -0.98
CA ILE A 22 -111.27 -28.57 -1.72
C ILE A 22 -111.77 -29.65 -0.78
N VAL A 23 -110.95 -30.18 0.13
CA VAL A 23 -111.36 -31.16 1.13
C VAL A 23 -112.36 -30.54 2.10
N VAL A 24 -112.08 -29.35 2.63
CA VAL A 24 -113.02 -28.62 3.49
C VAL A 24 -114.33 -28.34 2.76
N PHE A 25 -114.27 -27.89 1.51
CA PHE A 25 -115.42 -27.54 0.68
C PHE A 25 -116.23 -28.76 0.22
N THR A 26 -115.59 -29.87 -0.15
CA THR A 26 -116.25 -31.13 -0.51
C THR A 26 -116.91 -31.77 0.69
N VAL A 27 -116.29 -31.71 1.87
CA VAL A 27 -116.94 -32.11 3.13
C VAL A 27 -118.15 -31.22 3.40
N LEU A 28 -118.04 -29.89 3.23
CA LEU A 28 -119.17 -28.96 3.37
C LEU A 28 -120.32 -29.27 2.39
N LEU A 29 -119.99 -29.60 1.14
CA LEU A 29 -120.96 -29.98 0.10
C LEU A 29 -121.60 -31.34 0.36
N LEU A 30 -120.85 -32.34 0.84
CA LEU A 30 -121.39 -33.63 1.25
C LEU A 30 -122.36 -33.48 2.43
N ILE A 31 -122.00 -32.63 3.41
CA ILE A 31 -122.88 -32.28 4.54
C ILE A 31 -124.20 -31.69 3.99
N THR A 32 -124.14 -30.68 3.12
CA THR A 32 -125.35 -30.04 2.55
C THR A 32 -126.17 -30.96 1.63
N SER A 33 -125.54 -31.88 0.91
CA SER A 33 -126.20 -32.91 0.08
C SER A 33 -126.93 -33.96 0.92
N LEU A 34 -126.30 -34.43 2.01
CA LEU A 34 -126.92 -35.38 2.96
C LEU A 34 -128.11 -34.75 3.70
N PHE A 35 -128.06 -33.44 3.98
CA PHE A 35 -129.19 -32.68 4.51
C PHE A 35 -130.41 -32.66 3.58
N LYS A 36 -130.23 -32.73 2.25
CA LYS A 36 -131.35 -32.76 1.28
C LYS A 36 -131.93 -34.16 1.03
N ALA A 37 -131.16 -35.22 1.28
CA ALA A 37 -131.49 -36.58 0.84
C ALA A 37 -132.14 -37.49 1.89
N SER A 38 -132.26 -37.07 3.16
CA SER A 38 -132.89 -37.91 4.21
C SER A 38 -133.75 -37.09 5.17
N ALA A 39 -135.04 -37.46 5.30
CA ALA A 39 -135.93 -36.98 6.36
C ALA A 39 -135.75 -37.76 7.68
N PHE A 40 -134.60 -38.41 7.88
CA PHE A 40 -134.32 -39.20 9.07
C PHE A 40 -132.82 -39.20 9.39
N ALA A 41 -132.35 -38.22 10.17
CA ALA A 41 -131.16 -38.31 11.02
C ALA A 41 -130.95 -37.01 11.81
N ASN A 42 -131.75 -36.77 12.85
CA ASN A 42 -131.44 -35.75 13.85
C ASN A 42 -130.57 -36.35 14.97
N SER A 43 -129.40 -36.90 14.62
CA SER A 43 -128.42 -37.37 15.59
C SER A 43 -127.18 -36.47 15.54
N PHE A 44 -127.05 -35.63 16.56
CA PHE A 44 -125.89 -34.77 16.82
C PHE A 44 -124.54 -35.52 16.67
N GLY A 45 -124.52 -36.84 16.90
CA GLY A 45 -123.34 -37.69 16.77
C GLY A 45 -122.80 -37.87 15.35
N PHE A 46 -123.64 -37.82 14.31
CA PHE A 46 -123.18 -38.02 12.93
C PHE A 46 -122.45 -36.78 12.38
N HIS A 47 -122.93 -35.57 12.73
CA HIS A 47 -122.27 -34.32 12.39
C HIS A 47 -120.93 -34.17 13.10
N PHE A 48 -120.89 -34.50 14.40
CA PHE A 48 -119.65 -34.47 15.18
C PHE A 48 -118.59 -35.41 14.57
N GLY A 49 -118.98 -36.60 14.10
CA GLY A 49 -118.09 -37.53 13.41
C GLY A 49 -117.47 -36.98 12.12
N PHE A 50 -118.26 -36.32 11.27
CA PHE A 50 -117.75 -35.75 10.01
C PHE A 50 -116.82 -34.55 10.24
N TYR A 51 -117.14 -33.66 11.19
CA TYR A 51 -116.24 -32.56 11.56
C TYR A 51 -114.95 -33.06 12.21
N LEU A 52 -115.02 -34.14 12.99
CA LEU A 52 -113.84 -34.80 13.55
C LEU A 52 -112.95 -35.37 12.45
N ILE A 53 -113.53 -36.04 11.45
CA ILE A 53 -112.79 -36.60 10.30
C ILE A 53 -112.12 -35.49 9.48
N SER A 54 -112.82 -34.38 9.19
CA SER A 54 -112.22 -33.28 8.43
C SER A 54 -111.13 -32.56 9.21
N LEU A 55 -111.29 -32.41 10.53
CA LEU A 55 -110.24 -31.88 11.41
C LEU A 55 -109.01 -32.81 11.43
N VAL A 56 -109.22 -34.13 11.51
CA VAL A 56 -108.14 -35.12 11.48
C VAL A 56 -107.42 -35.08 10.13
N ILE A 57 -108.13 -34.96 9.01
CA ILE A 57 -107.52 -34.82 7.69
C ILE A 57 -106.75 -33.50 7.57
N LEU A 58 -107.30 -32.39 8.07
CA LEU A 58 -106.61 -31.10 8.09
C LEU A 58 -105.33 -31.18 8.93
N VAL A 59 -105.38 -31.79 10.12
CA VAL A 59 -104.22 -32.01 10.97
C VAL A 59 -103.19 -32.92 10.29
N LEU A 60 -103.61 -33.98 9.61
CA LEU A 60 -102.73 -34.86 8.83
C LEU A 60 -102.06 -34.14 7.67
N VAL A 61 -102.79 -33.28 6.95
CA VAL A 61 -102.25 -32.45 5.87
C VAL A 61 -101.24 -31.43 6.43
N ILE A 62 -101.60 -30.70 7.50
CA ILE A 62 -100.69 -29.77 8.17
C ILE A 62 -99.44 -30.49 8.70
N PHE A 63 -99.60 -31.67 9.29
CA PHE A 63 -98.50 -32.49 9.80
C PHE A 63 -97.58 -32.97 8.67
N ASN A 64 -98.14 -33.46 7.57
CA ASN A 64 -97.37 -33.93 6.42
C ASN A 64 -96.62 -32.77 5.74
N VAL A 65 -97.25 -31.60 5.60
CA VAL A 65 -96.62 -30.39 5.02
C VAL A 65 -95.55 -29.84 5.95
N SER A 66 -95.81 -29.80 7.26
CA SER A 66 -94.82 -29.39 8.25
C SER A 66 -93.60 -30.30 8.18
N ARG A 67 -93.82 -31.61 8.07
CA ARG A 67 -92.72 -32.58 7.95
C ARG A 67 -91.98 -32.51 6.61
N GLN A 68 -92.66 -32.18 5.50
CA GLN A 68 -92.05 -32.08 4.18
C GLN A 68 -91.31 -30.76 3.92
N ILE A 69 -91.66 -29.67 4.60
CA ILE A 69 -91.07 -28.34 4.38
C ILE A 69 -90.24 -27.87 5.57
N LEU A 70 -90.75 -27.95 6.81
CA LEU A 70 -90.03 -27.42 7.96
C LEU A 70 -88.78 -28.25 8.30
N LYS A 71 -88.85 -29.58 8.18
CA LYS A 71 -87.72 -30.44 8.55
C LYS A 71 -86.48 -30.21 7.66
N PRO A 72 -86.57 -30.20 6.31
CA PRO A 72 -85.43 -29.85 5.47
C PRO A 72 -84.89 -28.42 5.70
N LEU A 73 -85.75 -27.47 6.07
CA LEU A 73 -85.32 -26.11 6.43
C LEU A 73 -84.57 -26.08 7.77
N GLU A 74 -85.02 -26.87 8.75
CA GLU A 74 -84.34 -27.07 10.03
C GLU A 74 -82.96 -27.71 9.82
N ASP A 75 -82.87 -28.71 8.93
CA ASP A 75 -81.61 -29.36 8.56
C ASP A 75 -80.65 -28.38 7.86
N ILE A 76 -81.14 -27.51 6.95
CA ILE A 76 -80.34 -26.43 6.34
C ILE A 76 -79.86 -25.43 7.39
N ALA A 77 -80.72 -25.04 8.34
CA ALA A 77 -80.36 -24.10 9.40
C ALA A 77 -79.29 -24.68 10.34
N ALA A 78 -79.44 -25.95 10.73
CA ALA A 78 -78.44 -26.67 11.51
C ALA A 78 -77.11 -26.79 10.73
N ALA A 79 -77.17 -27.06 9.42
CA ALA A 79 -75.98 -27.13 8.60
C ALA A 79 -75.28 -25.78 8.45
N ALA A 80 -76.03 -24.70 8.31
CA ALA A 80 -75.48 -23.35 8.31
C ALA A 80 -74.80 -23.02 9.65
N GLU A 81 -75.38 -23.43 10.79
CA GLU A 81 -74.75 -23.26 12.11
C GLU A 81 -73.42 -24.03 12.21
N ASP A 82 -73.38 -25.26 11.69
CA ASP A 82 -72.16 -26.06 11.64
C ASP A 82 -71.10 -25.45 10.72
N LEU A 83 -71.50 -24.91 9.57
CA LEU A 83 -70.61 -24.19 8.67
C LEU A 83 -70.04 -22.92 9.34
N MET A 84 -70.86 -22.18 10.09
CA MET A 84 -70.41 -21.02 10.88
C MET A 84 -69.40 -21.39 11.97
N LYS A 85 -69.47 -22.62 12.51
CA LYS A 85 -68.49 -23.17 13.44
C LYS A 85 -67.23 -23.71 12.77
N GLY A 86 -67.15 -23.66 11.43
CA GLY A 86 -66.00 -24.15 10.65
C GLY A 86 -66.07 -25.64 10.27
N ASN A 87 -67.20 -26.32 10.47
CA ASN A 87 -67.38 -27.70 10.05
C ASN A 87 -67.73 -27.78 8.55
N LEU A 88 -66.70 -27.90 7.70
CA LEU A 88 -66.84 -27.97 6.24
C LEU A 88 -67.07 -29.41 5.71
N SER A 89 -67.31 -30.38 6.60
CA SER A 89 -67.51 -31.79 6.23
C SER A 89 -68.97 -32.19 6.15
N MET A 90 -69.88 -31.29 6.52
CA MET A 90 -71.31 -31.55 6.51
C MET A 90 -71.87 -31.50 5.08
N SER A 91 -72.74 -32.46 4.76
CA SER A 91 -73.55 -32.46 3.54
C SER A 91 -75.03 -32.59 3.90
N LEU A 92 -75.88 -31.80 3.24
CA LEU A 92 -77.31 -31.94 3.28
C LEU A 92 -77.75 -33.07 2.35
N ASP A 93 -78.31 -34.12 2.92
CA ASP A 93 -78.91 -35.25 2.18
C ASP A 93 -80.38 -34.97 1.86
N TYR A 94 -80.62 -33.91 1.09
CA TYR A 94 -81.94 -33.55 0.59
C TYR A 94 -81.88 -33.32 -0.92
N SER A 95 -82.37 -34.30 -1.68
CA SER A 95 -82.41 -34.26 -3.14
C SER A 95 -83.84 -34.18 -3.65
N SER A 96 -84.32 -32.95 -3.83
CA SER A 96 -85.57 -32.63 -4.51
C SER A 96 -85.29 -31.65 -5.65
N ASP A 97 -86.15 -31.61 -6.68
CA ASP A 97 -86.03 -30.64 -7.78
C ASP A 97 -86.70 -29.29 -7.48
N ASP A 98 -87.10 -29.09 -6.22
CA ASP A 98 -87.66 -27.85 -5.72
C ASP A 98 -86.60 -26.84 -5.22
N GLU A 99 -87.08 -25.72 -4.70
CA GLU A 99 -86.28 -24.61 -4.20
C GLU A 99 -85.41 -25.03 -3.00
N ILE A 100 -85.91 -25.93 -2.14
CA ILE A 100 -85.16 -26.45 -0.99
C ILE A 100 -84.02 -27.36 -1.45
N GLY A 101 -84.25 -28.17 -2.49
CA GLY A 101 -83.19 -28.97 -3.11
C GLY A 101 -82.14 -28.14 -3.83
N GLN A 102 -82.52 -27.01 -4.43
CA GLN A 102 -81.56 -26.04 -4.99
C GLN A 102 -80.71 -25.39 -3.90
N VAL A 103 -81.30 -24.98 -2.77
CA VAL A 103 -80.56 -24.44 -1.62
C VAL A 103 -79.63 -25.49 -1.03
N SER A 104 -80.09 -26.74 -0.89
CA SER A 104 -79.27 -27.86 -0.39
C SER A 104 -78.06 -28.14 -1.29
N LYS A 105 -78.26 -28.17 -2.62
CA LYS A 105 -77.16 -28.31 -3.60
C LYS A 105 -76.19 -27.12 -3.56
N ALA A 106 -76.71 -25.89 -3.49
CA ALA A 106 -75.88 -24.69 -3.39
C ALA A 106 -75.04 -24.70 -2.09
N PHE A 107 -75.65 -25.08 -0.97
CA PHE A 107 -74.98 -25.20 0.32
C PHE A 107 -73.88 -26.27 0.29
N ASN A 108 -74.16 -27.45 -0.25
CA ASN A 108 -73.17 -28.52 -0.41
C ASN A 108 -71.99 -28.06 -1.29
N ASN A 109 -72.26 -27.34 -2.39
CA ASN A 109 -71.20 -26.77 -3.23
C ASN A 109 -70.35 -25.73 -2.48
N ILE A 110 -70.97 -24.83 -1.69
CA ILE A 110 -70.23 -23.86 -0.86
C ILE A 110 -69.35 -24.58 0.17
N SER A 111 -69.92 -25.54 0.90
CA SER A 111 -69.20 -26.35 1.89
C SER A 111 -68.00 -27.07 1.25
N GLN A 112 -68.21 -27.68 0.08
CA GLN A 112 -67.17 -28.37 -0.66
C GLN A 112 -66.08 -27.43 -1.19
N THR A 113 -66.45 -26.30 -1.79
CA THR A 113 -65.49 -25.28 -2.28
C THR A 113 -64.66 -24.72 -1.13
N LEU A 114 -65.30 -24.34 0.00
CA LEU A 114 -64.60 -23.90 1.20
C LEU A 114 -63.66 -24.99 1.72
N SER A 115 -64.12 -26.24 1.78
CA SER A 115 -63.31 -27.38 2.23
C SER A 115 -62.06 -27.57 1.38
N TYR A 116 -62.17 -27.45 0.05
CA TYR A 116 -61.02 -27.54 -0.85
C TYR A 116 -60.06 -26.35 -0.71
N ILE A 117 -60.57 -25.12 -0.63
CA ILE A 117 -59.76 -23.92 -0.43
C ILE A 117 -58.98 -24.02 0.89
N VAL A 118 -59.65 -24.36 1.99
CA VAL A 118 -59.00 -24.50 3.31
C VAL A 118 -57.93 -25.61 3.30
N LYS A 119 -58.19 -26.74 2.63
CA LYS A 119 -57.19 -27.81 2.49
C LYS A 119 -55.96 -27.37 1.69
N ASP A 120 -56.14 -26.62 0.61
CA ASP A 120 -55.03 -26.12 -0.20
C ASP A 120 -54.24 -25.02 0.53
N ILE A 121 -54.92 -24.11 1.25
CA ILE A 121 -54.27 -23.12 2.13
C ILE A 121 -53.44 -23.82 3.21
N ASN A 122 -54.00 -24.82 3.89
CA ASN A 122 -53.28 -25.58 4.91
C ASN A 122 -52.06 -26.32 4.33
N TYR A 123 -52.18 -26.85 3.11
CA TYR A 123 -51.05 -27.46 2.41
C TYR A 123 -49.96 -26.43 2.11
N LEU A 124 -50.32 -25.29 1.50
CA LEU A 124 -49.38 -24.22 1.17
C LEU A 124 -48.66 -23.68 2.40
N LEU A 125 -49.40 -23.38 3.47
CA LEU A 125 -48.84 -22.88 4.72
C LEU A 125 -48.02 -23.95 5.45
N GLY A 126 -48.43 -25.22 5.39
CA GLY A 126 -47.65 -26.33 5.95
C GLY A 126 -46.29 -26.48 5.28
N GLU A 127 -46.26 -26.47 3.95
CA GLU A 127 -45.00 -26.51 3.19
C GLU A 127 -44.12 -25.28 3.49
N MET A 128 -44.70 -24.08 3.59
CA MET A 128 -43.94 -22.88 3.98
C MET A 128 -43.40 -22.94 5.41
N ALA A 129 -44.17 -23.50 6.34
CA ALA A 129 -43.73 -23.72 7.72
C ALA A 129 -42.55 -24.71 7.81
N ASP A 130 -42.54 -25.72 6.93
CA ASP A 130 -41.43 -26.66 6.74
C ASP A 130 -40.28 -26.07 5.90
N GLY A 131 -40.35 -24.78 5.55
CA GLY A 131 -39.30 -24.05 4.85
C GLY A 131 -39.29 -24.21 3.32
N ASN A 132 -40.36 -24.75 2.73
CA ASN A 132 -40.50 -24.86 1.28
C ASN A 132 -41.19 -23.63 0.67
N PHE A 133 -40.37 -22.67 0.22
CA PHE A 133 -40.84 -21.47 -0.48
C PHE A 133 -40.87 -21.63 -2.01
N SER A 134 -40.67 -22.85 -2.51
CA SER A 134 -40.97 -23.24 -3.90
C SER A 134 -42.38 -23.77 -4.10
N VAL A 135 -43.13 -24.01 -3.03
CA VAL A 135 -44.46 -24.62 -3.08
C VAL A 135 -45.42 -23.83 -3.99
N LYS A 136 -46.33 -24.54 -4.66
CA LYS A 136 -47.41 -24.00 -5.49
C LYS A 136 -48.74 -24.63 -5.08
N SER A 137 -49.83 -23.92 -5.36
CA SER A 137 -51.19 -24.43 -5.10
C SER A 137 -51.42 -25.69 -5.92
N LYS A 138 -52.16 -26.66 -5.35
CA LYS A 138 -52.54 -27.88 -6.08
C LYS A 138 -53.57 -27.62 -7.17
N ASP A 139 -54.41 -26.59 -6.98
CA ASP A 139 -55.38 -26.16 -7.97
C ASP A 139 -55.74 -24.67 -7.77
N GLU A 140 -55.09 -23.79 -8.52
CA GLU A 140 -55.34 -22.35 -8.43
C GLU A 140 -56.76 -21.96 -8.88
N LYS A 141 -57.45 -22.82 -9.64
CA LYS A 141 -58.76 -22.50 -10.22
C LYS A 141 -59.90 -22.55 -9.19
N ILE A 142 -59.68 -23.18 -8.03
CA ILE A 142 -60.67 -23.24 -6.95
C ILE A 142 -60.87 -21.88 -6.27
N TYR A 143 -59.89 -20.98 -6.38
CA TYR A 143 -59.94 -19.63 -5.82
C TYR A 143 -60.73 -18.72 -6.76
N ILE A 144 -62.02 -18.57 -6.49
CA ILE A 144 -62.95 -17.73 -7.26
C ILE A 144 -63.44 -16.54 -6.43
N GLY A 145 -63.87 -15.47 -7.11
CA GLY A 145 -64.33 -14.25 -6.43
C GLY A 145 -63.29 -13.71 -5.44
N ASP A 146 -63.74 -13.41 -4.23
CA ASP A 146 -62.94 -12.81 -3.16
C ASP A 146 -61.81 -13.75 -2.65
N PHE A 147 -61.90 -15.07 -2.88
CA PHE A 147 -60.84 -16.01 -2.50
C PHE A 147 -59.57 -15.85 -3.34
N LYS A 148 -59.64 -15.20 -4.51
CA LYS A 148 -58.45 -14.90 -5.32
C LYS A 148 -57.44 -14.03 -4.58
N ASP A 149 -57.92 -13.10 -3.76
CA ASP A 149 -57.04 -12.18 -3.01
C ASP A 149 -56.26 -12.91 -1.91
N ILE A 150 -56.81 -14.02 -1.38
CA ILE A 150 -56.10 -14.89 -0.43
C ILE A 150 -54.96 -15.61 -1.15
N LEU A 151 -55.22 -16.24 -2.30
CA LEU A 151 -54.17 -16.90 -3.09
C LEU A 151 -53.09 -15.90 -3.52
N LYS A 152 -53.50 -14.69 -3.94
CA LYS A 152 -52.57 -13.61 -4.29
C LYS A 152 -51.70 -13.20 -3.11
N SER A 153 -52.28 -13.07 -1.92
CA SER A 153 -51.54 -12.76 -0.70
C SER A 153 -50.55 -13.88 -0.32
N LEU A 154 -50.97 -15.14 -0.37
CA LEU A 154 -50.12 -16.31 -0.08
C LEU A 154 -48.96 -16.44 -1.07
N THR A 155 -49.25 -16.31 -2.36
CA THR A 155 -48.22 -16.33 -3.41
C THR A 155 -47.28 -15.14 -3.31
N GLY A 156 -47.77 -13.97 -2.90
CA GLY A 156 -46.97 -12.78 -2.60
C GLY A 156 -46.00 -13.01 -1.44
N ILE A 157 -46.48 -13.52 -0.30
CA ILE A 157 -45.63 -13.88 0.86
C ILE A 157 -44.55 -14.87 0.45
N LYS A 158 -44.95 -15.95 -0.24
CA LYS A 158 -44.02 -16.97 -0.72
C LYS A 158 -42.96 -16.38 -1.65
N ALA A 159 -43.37 -15.58 -2.64
CA ALA A 159 -42.46 -14.97 -3.60
C ALA A 159 -41.47 -14.01 -2.92
N ASN A 160 -41.94 -13.21 -1.96
CA ASN A 160 -41.09 -12.30 -1.19
C ASN A 160 -40.07 -13.08 -0.34
N MET A 161 -40.51 -14.10 0.40
CA MET A 161 -39.60 -14.93 1.20
C MET A 161 -38.58 -15.67 0.34
N HIS A 162 -39.03 -16.27 -0.77
CA HIS A 162 -38.14 -16.88 -1.76
C HIS A 162 -37.08 -15.87 -2.22
N ASN A 163 -37.51 -14.69 -2.67
CA ASN A 163 -36.59 -13.69 -3.22
C ASN A 163 -35.59 -13.20 -2.16
N THR A 164 -36.06 -12.90 -0.93
CA THR A 164 -35.18 -12.49 0.17
C THR A 164 -34.15 -13.57 0.50
N LEU A 165 -34.55 -14.84 0.60
CA LEU A 165 -33.62 -15.95 0.87
C LEU A 165 -32.61 -16.15 -0.27
N SER A 166 -33.05 -16.06 -1.53
CA SER A 166 -32.16 -16.13 -2.69
C SER A 166 -31.14 -14.97 -2.71
N GLN A 167 -31.56 -13.76 -2.36
CA GLN A 167 -30.66 -12.61 -2.23
C GLN A 167 -29.63 -12.81 -1.11
N ILE A 168 -30.06 -13.32 0.06
CA ILE A 168 -29.14 -13.62 1.17
C ILE A 168 -28.13 -14.69 0.75
N GLN A 169 -28.56 -15.75 0.05
CA GLN A 169 -27.67 -16.79 -0.45
C GLN A 169 -26.61 -16.22 -1.42
N LYS A 170 -27.04 -15.34 -2.34
CA LYS A 170 -26.14 -14.68 -3.28
C LYS A 170 -25.13 -13.77 -2.56
N ALA A 171 -25.61 -12.91 -1.65
CA ALA A 171 -24.76 -12.02 -0.87
C ALA A 171 -23.74 -12.82 -0.03
N SER A 172 -24.16 -13.94 0.55
CA SER A 172 -23.29 -14.85 1.28
C SER A 172 -22.16 -15.44 0.41
N LEU A 173 -22.46 -15.81 -0.84
CA LEU A 173 -21.45 -16.31 -1.79
C LEU A 173 -20.46 -15.20 -2.20
N GLU A 174 -20.96 -13.99 -2.40
CA GLU A 174 -20.14 -12.82 -2.71
C GLU A 174 -19.21 -12.46 -1.54
N VAL A 175 -19.70 -12.49 -0.29
CA VAL A 175 -18.88 -12.28 0.92
C VAL A 175 -17.81 -13.38 1.04
N ASN A 176 -18.15 -14.65 0.83
CA ASN A 176 -17.18 -15.75 0.88
C ASN A 176 -16.07 -15.55 -0.18
N THR A 177 -16.45 -15.22 -1.42
CA THR A 177 -15.51 -14.97 -2.52
C THR A 177 -14.61 -13.77 -2.22
N GLY A 178 -15.20 -12.66 -1.76
CA GLY A 178 -14.47 -11.45 -1.38
C GLY A 178 -13.50 -11.70 -0.22
N ALA A 179 -13.93 -12.41 0.82
CA ALA A 179 -13.07 -12.80 1.93
C ALA A 179 -11.89 -13.68 1.48
N SER A 180 -12.13 -14.65 0.59
CA SER A 180 -11.05 -15.48 0.01
C SER A 180 -10.03 -14.65 -0.78
N HIS A 181 -10.50 -13.65 -1.53
CA HIS A 181 -9.63 -12.70 -2.23
C HIS A 181 -8.80 -11.85 -1.26
N VAL A 182 -9.42 -11.29 -0.22
CA VAL A 182 -8.71 -10.49 0.80
C VAL A 182 -7.69 -11.35 1.54
N ALA A 183 -8.01 -12.60 1.89
CA ALA A 183 -7.07 -13.53 2.51
C ALA A 183 -5.85 -13.80 1.61
N SER A 184 -6.08 -14.02 0.31
CA SER A 184 -5.01 -14.26 -0.67
C SER A 184 -4.14 -13.02 -0.86
N ALA A 185 -4.74 -11.83 -0.96
CA ALA A 185 -4.03 -10.57 -1.04
C ALA A 185 -3.21 -10.28 0.22
N SER A 186 -3.77 -10.60 1.40
CA SER A 186 -3.08 -10.47 2.69
C SER A 186 -1.87 -11.41 2.78
N ALA A 187 -1.99 -12.65 2.31
CA ALA A 187 -0.85 -13.57 2.25
C ALA A 187 0.26 -13.05 1.34
N ALA A 188 -0.10 -12.50 0.16
CA ALA A 188 0.86 -11.86 -0.75
C ALA A 188 1.53 -10.63 -0.11
N LEU A 189 0.76 -9.80 0.60
CA LEU A 189 1.29 -8.63 1.33
C LEU A 189 2.26 -9.04 2.45
N SER A 190 1.93 -10.11 3.19
CA SER A 190 2.81 -10.64 4.24
C SER A 190 4.13 -11.14 3.64
N GLN A 191 4.06 -11.92 2.56
CA GLN A 191 5.25 -12.39 1.83
C GLN A 191 6.10 -11.22 1.31
N GLY A 192 5.47 -10.22 0.67
CA GLY A 192 6.15 -9.02 0.20
C GLY A 192 6.79 -8.21 1.34
N SER A 193 6.17 -8.18 2.51
CA SER A 193 6.73 -7.53 3.70
C SER A 193 7.97 -8.26 4.22
N VAL A 194 8.00 -9.60 4.19
CA VAL A 194 9.20 -10.40 4.56
C VAL A 194 10.34 -10.14 3.58
N GLU A 195 10.07 -10.11 2.28
CA GLU A 195 11.07 -9.80 1.26
C GLU A 195 11.59 -8.36 1.40
N GLN A 196 10.70 -7.39 1.67
CA GLN A 196 11.09 -6.02 1.96
C GLN A 196 11.98 -5.91 3.21
N ALA A 197 11.68 -6.66 4.28
CA ALA A 197 12.51 -6.67 5.49
C ALA A 197 13.94 -7.13 5.17
N SER A 198 14.11 -8.19 4.38
CA SER A 198 15.43 -8.66 3.94
C SER A 198 16.20 -7.59 3.14
N ASN A 199 15.52 -6.88 2.23
CA ASN A 199 16.15 -5.81 1.45
C ASN A 199 16.54 -4.61 2.33
N ILE A 200 15.75 -4.32 3.38
CA ILE A 200 16.04 -3.26 4.35
C ILE A 200 17.28 -3.61 5.19
N GLU A 201 17.44 -4.88 5.58
CA GLU A 201 18.65 -5.34 6.29
C GLU A 201 19.91 -5.15 5.42
N GLU A 202 19.87 -5.55 4.15
CA GLU A 202 20.98 -5.37 3.21
C GLU A 202 21.27 -3.88 2.94
N LEU A 203 20.23 -3.07 2.77
CA LEU A 203 20.36 -1.63 2.61
C LEU A 203 20.99 -0.99 3.86
N SER A 204 20.58 -1.40 5.05
CA SER A 204 21.15 -0.91 6.32
C SER A 204 22.64 -1.26 6.45
N ALA A 205 23.02 -2.48 6.06
CA ALA A 205 24.43 -2.90 6.03
C ALA A 205 25.23 -2.01 5.06
N THR A 206 24.71 -1.80 3.85
CA THR A 206 25.34 -0.94 2.83
C THR A 206 25.50 0.50 3.32
N ILE A 207 24.49 1.07 3.98
CA ILE A 207 24.56 2.42 4.57
C ILE A 207 25.62 2.49 5.67
N SER A 208 25.74 1.44 6.49
CA SER A 208 26.76 1.37 7.54
C SER A 208 28.18 1.34 6.94
N GLU A 209 28.39 0.57 5.87
CA GLU A 209 29.67 0.55 5.15
C GLU A 209 29.99 1.93 4.54
N ILE A 210 29.02 2.58 3.90
CA ILE A 210 29.20 3.93 3.35
C ILE A 210 29.55 4.93 4.47
N ALA A 211 28.87 4.86 5.63
CA ALA A 211 29.18 5.69 6.79
C ALA A 211 30.63 5.50 7.27
N GLN A 212 31.11 4.25 7.28
CA GLN A 212 32.50 3.94 7.62
C GLN A 212 33.48 4.54 6.58
N HIS A 213 33.17 4.46 5.29
CA HIS A 213 33.98 5.05 4.23
C HIS A 213 34.03 6.58 4.32
N VAL A 214 32.91 7.24 4.60
CA VAL A 214 32.86 8.70 4.83
C VAL A 214 33.75 9.09 6.02
N LYS A 215 33.70 8.33 7.12
CA LYS A 215 34.59 8.56 8.27
C LYS A 215 36.07 8.40 7.91
N LEU A 216 36.42 7.37 7.13
CA LEU A 216 37.79 7.16 6.65
C LEU A 216 38.24 8.30 5.72
N ASN A 217 37.36 8.78 4.84
CA ASN A 217 37.66 9.92 3.97
C ASN A 217 37.94 11.20 4.76
N ALA A 218 37.17 11.47 5.83
CA ALA A 218 37.42 12.60 6.71
C ALA A 218 38.80 12.51 7.37
N GLN A 219 39.17 11.32 7.85
CA GLN A 219 40.50 11.06 8.43
C GLN A 219 41.62 11.22 7.39
N ASN A 220 41.42 10.71 6.18
CA ASN A 220 42.40 10.84 5.09
C ASN A 220 42.56 12.29 4.65
N ALA A 221 41.48 13.07 4.56
CA ALA A 221 41.52 14.50 4.29
C ALA A 221 42.32 15.23 5.38
N GLN A 222 42.05 14.96 6.66
CA GLN A 222 42.81 15.54 7.76
C GLN A 222 44.31 15.21 7.68
N ASN A 223 44.66 13.95 7.42
CA ASN A 223 46.05 13.53 7.27
C ASN A 223 46.74 14.20 6.07
N ALA A 224 46.04 14.30 4.94
CA ALA A 224 46.54 14.98 3.75
C ALA A 224 46.79 16.48 4.02
N SER A 225 45.89 17.14 4.76
CA SER A 225 46.07 18.55 5.15
C SER A 225 47.34 18.75 5.99
N ILE A 226 47.58 17.87 6.97
CA ILE A 226 48.80 17.92 7.78
C ILE A 226 50.04 17.76 6.90
N GLN A 227 50.06 16.75 6.03
CA GLN A 227 51.20 16.49 5.13
C GLN A 227 51.44 17.63 4.14
N SER A 228 50.39 18.25 3.58
CA SER A 228 50.52 19.41 2.70
C SER A 228 51.09 20.62 3.43
N ASN A 229 50.67 20.87 4.68
CA ASN A 229 51.23 21.94 5.50
C ASN A 229 52.71 21.68 5.85
N GLU A 230 53.08 20.46 6.23
CA GLU A 230 54.46 20.06 6.48
C GLU A 230 55.35 20.23 5.24
N ALA A 231 54.86 19.80 4.07
CA ALA A 231 55.55 20.00 2.80
C ALA A 231 55.74 21.49 2.47
N GLY A 232 54.70 22.31 2.66
CA GLY A 232 54.78 23.77 2.50
C GLY A 232 55.84 24.39 3.41
N ALA A 233 55.88 24.00 4.68
CA ALA A 233 56.89 24.46 5.63
C ALA A 233 58.32 24.06 5.23
N GLY A 234 58.53 22.82 4.77
CA GLY A 234 59.83 22.34 4.29
C GLY A 234 60.32 23.10 3.05
N VAL A 235 59.41 23.47 2.15
CA VAL A 235 59.74 24.30 0.97
C VAL A 235 60.10 25.74 1.38
N MET A 236 59.39 26.33 2.34
CA MET A 236 59.76 27.66 2.86
C MET A 236 61.15 27.67 3.51
N GLU A 237 61.49 26.63 4.27
CA GLU A 237 62.84 26.48 4.84
C GLU A 237 63.89 26.35 3.72
N SER A 238 63.61 25.56 2.68
CA SER A 238 64.49 25.45 1.51
C SER A 238 64.68 26.80 0.80
N ASN A 239 63.64 27.63 0.75
CA ASN A 239 63.72 28.98 0.19
C ASN A 239 64.59 29.93 1.05
N SER A 240 64.52 29.80 2.38
CA SER A 240 65.41 30.51 3.31
C SER A 240 66.88 30.14 3.08
N GLN A 241 67.16 28.84 2.88
CA GLN A 241 68.50 28.36 2.56
C GLN A 241 69.00 28.89 1.21
N MET A 242 68.11 29.04 0.23
CA MET A 242 68.46 29.64 -1.05
C MET A 242 68.83 31.13 -0.92
N SER A 243 68.12 31.88 -0.06
CA SER A 243 68.48 33.25 0.27
C SER A 243 69.88 33.34 0.91
N ALA A 244 70.21 32.42 1.82
CA ALA A 244 71.54 32.33 2.40
C ALA A 244 72.61 31.98 1.35
N MET A 245 72.30 31.11 0.38
CA MET A 245 73.19 30.79 -0.74
C MET A 245 73.47 32.01 -1.61
N THR A 246 72.44 32.78 -1.98
CA THR A 246 72.60 34.03 -2.76
C THR A 246 73.46 35.04 -1.99
N SER A 247 73.29 35.16 -0.68
CA SER A 247 74.16 36.01 0.16
C SER A 247 75.62 35.56 0.10
N ALA A 248 75.88 34.26 0.21
CA ALA A 248 77.24 33.72 0.10
C ALA A 248 77.87 33.94 -1.29
N MET A 249 77.08 33.88 -2.36
CA MET A 249 77.55 34.20 -3.72
C MET A 249 77.92 35.69 -3.87
N ASN A 250 77.18 36.59 -3.22
CA ASN A 250 77.53 38.00 -3.17
C ASN A 250 78.84 38.23 -2.41
N ASP A 251 79.03 37.56 -1.26
CA ASP A 251 80.29 37.63 -0.51
C ASP A 251 81.48 37.14 -1.35
N ILE A 252 81.32 36.04 -2.09
CA ILE A 252 82.37 35.53 -2.99
C ILE A 252 82.68 36.53 -4.11
N THR A 253 81.65 37.19 -4.65
CA THR A 253 81.81 38.23 -5.69
C THR A 253 82.62 39.42 -5.14
N ASP A 254 82.27 39.91 -3.96
CA ASP A 254 82.96 41.02 -3.31
C ASP A 254 84.42 40.68 -3.00
N LYS A 255 84.68 39.47 -2.48
CA LYS A 255 86.06 39.00 -2.23
C LYS A 255 86.85 38.78 -3.51
N SER A 256 86.23 38.28 -4.57
CA SER A 256 86.89 38.15 -5.88
C SER A 256 87.27 39.52 -6.45
N ASN A 257 86.41 40.53 -6.30
CA ASN A 257 86.70 41.90 -6.70
C ASN A 257 87.83 42.53 -5.87
N GLU A 258 87.88 42.28 -4.56
CA GLU A 258 89.02 42.69 -3.71
C GLU A 258 90.34 42.04 -4.18
N ILE A 259 90.33 40.74 -4.47
CA ILE A 259 91.51 40.03 -5.02
C ILE A 259 91.90 40.64 -6.37
N GLY A 260 90.95 40.97 -7.24
CA GLY A 260 91.21 41.64 -8.52
C GLY A 260 91.98 42.96 -8.36
N LYS A 261 91.64 43.78 -7.35
CA LYS A 261 92.37 45.02 -7.04
C LYS A 261 93.81 44.74 -6.56
N ILE A 262 94.01 43.69 -5.78
CA ILE A 262 95.34 43.28 -5.31
C ILE A 262 96.20 42.81 -6.50
N ILE A 263 95.65 41.98 -7.38
CA ILE A 263 96.34 41.51 -8.58
C ILE A 263 96.69 42.67 -9.51
N LYS A 264 95.79 43.66 -9.65
CA LYS A 264 96.09 44.87 -10.42
C LYS A 264 97.28 45.65 -9.84
N THR A 265 97.34 45.77 -8.52
CA THR A 265 98.48 46.39 -7.82
C THR A 265 99.78 45.62 -8.07
N ILE A 266 99.72 44.28 -8.09
CA ILE A 266 100.88 43.42 -8.40
C ILE A 266 101.34 43.61 -9.84
N GLU A 267 100.42 43.71 -10.80
CA GLU A 267 100.71 44.02 -12.20
C GLU A 267 101.42 45.38 -12.33
N ASP A 268 100.93 46.40 -11.63
CA ASP A 268 101.53 47.73 -11.61
C ASP A 268 102.95 47.72 -10.99
N ILE A 269 103.16 46.96 -9.90
CA ILE A 269 104.49 46.76 -9.30
C ILE A 269 105.43 46.05 -10.28
N ALA A 270 104.96 45.00 -10.96
CA ALA A 270 105.73 44.28 -11.96
C ALA A 270 106.11 45.21 -13.14
N PHE A 271 105.18 46.06 -13.60
CA PHE A 271 105.46 47.06 -14.62
C PHE A 271 106.50 48.09 -14.15
N GLN A 272 106.37 48.64 -12.94
CA GLN A 272 107.35 49.56 -12.37
C GLN A 272 108.73 48.91 -12.23
N THR A 273 108.78 47.65 -11.79
CA THR A 273 110.01 46.86 -11.66
C THR A 273 110.67 46.64 -13.02
N ASN A 274 109.89 46.39 -14.07
CA ASN A 274 110.36 46.26 -15.45
C ASN A 274 111.01 47.57 -15.96
N ILE A 275 110.41 48.72 -15.65
CA ILE A 275 110.98 50.04 -16.00
C ILE A 275 112.26 50.35 -15.21
N LEU A 276 112.28 50.03 -13.90
CA LEU A 276 113.48 50.18 -13.06
C LEU A 276 114.63 49.29 -13.58
N ALA A 277 114.34 48.06 -13.95
CA ALA A 277 115.31 47.12 -14.52
C ALA A 277 115.83 47.60 -15.88
N LEU A 278 114.97 48.17 -16.73
CA LEU A 278 115.39 48.79 -18.00
C LEU A 278 116.34 49.98 -17.76
N ASN A 279 116.01 50.87 -16.82
CA ASN A 279 116.87 51.99 -16.46
C ASN A 279 118.22 51.52 -15.90
N ALA A 280 118.22 50.47 -15.08
CA ALA A 280 119.44 49.85 -14.56
C ALA A 280 120.29 49.21 -15.66
N ALA A 281 119.67 48.53 -16.63
CA ALA A 281 120.37 47.95 -17.78
C ALA A 281 121.00 49.04 -18.67
N VAL A 282 120.32 50.17 -18.86
CA VAL A 282 120.84 51.34 -19.59
C VAL A 282 122.04 51.95 -18.88
N GLU A 283 121.98 52.16 -17.56
CA GLU A 283 123.10 52.74 -16.80
C GLU A 283 124.28 51.75 -16.70
N ALA A 284 124.01 50.44 -16.62
CA ALA A 284 125.02 49.39 -16.69
C ALA A 284 125.73 49.35 -18.05
N ALA A 285 124.99 49.56 -19.16
CA ALA A 285 125.57 49.72 -20.49
C ALA A 285 126.41 51.01 -20.59
N ARG A 286 125.98 52.09 -19.92
CA ARG A 286 126.71 53.38 -19.86
C ARG A 286 128.04 53.27 -19.12
N ALA A 287 128.12 52.40 -18.10
CA ALA A 287 129.35 52.12 -17.33
C ALA A 287 130.36 51.19 -18.05
N GLY A 288 130.05 50.69 -19.25
CA GLY A 288 130.98 49.92 -20.10
C GLY A 288 131.42 48.59 -19.46
N THR A 289 132.73 48.35 -19.37
CA THR A 289 133.28 47.07 -18.85
C THR A 289 133.05 46.88 -17.34
N ALA A 290 132.92 47.95 -16.56
CA ALA A 290 132.65 47.90 -15.13
C ALA A 290 131.18 47.53 -14.79
N GLY A 291 130.25 47.76 -15.72
CA GLY A 291 128.81 47.52 -15.54
C GLY A 291 128.31 46.12 -15.92
N LYS A 292 129.16 45.25 -16.48
CA LYS A 292 128.74 43.94 -17.04
C LYS A 292 128.00 43.04 -16.04
N GLY A 293 128.44 42.99 -14.77
CA GLY A 293 127.76 42.22 -13.72
C GLY A 293 126.39 42.80 -13.36
N PHE A 294 126.28 44.14 -13.32
CA PHE A 294 125.01 44.83 -13.08
C PHE A 294 124.02 44.68 -14.25
N ALA A 295 124.51 44.64 -15.49
CA ALA A 295 123.67 44.43 -16.67
C ALA A 295 122.97 43.06 -16.65
N VAL A 296 123.68 41.99 -16.25
CA VAL A 296 123.10 40.64 -16.13
C VAL A 296 122.02 40.60 -15.04
N VAL A 297 122.27 41.22 -13.89
CA VAL A 297 121.27 41.30 -12.82
C VAL A 297 120.04 42.11 -13.27
N ALA A 298 120.25 43.22 -13.99
CA ALA A 298 119.16 44.04 -14.52
C ALA A 298 118.30 43.28 -15.54
N ASP A 299 118.91 42.51 -16.45
CA ASP A 299 118.18 41.67 -17.40
C ASP A 299 117.39 40.54 -16.70
N GLU A 300 117.95 39.93 -15.65
CA GLU A 300 117.26 38.90 -14.87
C GLU A 300 116.06 39.48 -14.09
N VAL A 301 116.22 40.67 -13.48
CA VAL A 301 115.11 41.39 -12.82
C VAL A 301 114.03 41.76 -13.84
N ARG A 302 114.42 42.19 -15.04
CA ARG A 302 113.48 42.51 -16.14
C ARG A 302 112.66 41.29 -16.57
N ASN A 303 113.33 40.14 -16.71
CA ASN A 303 112.69 38.88 -17.05
C ASN A 303 111.71 38.43 -15.95
N LEU A 304 112.12 38.53 -14.68
CA LEU A 304 111.25 38.21 -13.54
C LEU A 304 110.04 39.14 -13.44
N ALA A 305 110.22 40.43 -13.71
CA ALA A 305 109.14 41.42 -13.77
C ALA A 305 108.15 41.10 -14.91
N THR A 306 108.65 40.73 -16.09
CA THR A 306 107.81 40.33 -17.23
C THR A 306 106.98 39.07 -16.91
N LYS A 307 107.60 38.04 -16.32
CA LYS A 307 106.90 36.83 -15.87
C LYS A 307 105.88 37.13 -14.77
N SER A 308 106.18 38.05 -13.86
CA SER A 308 105.25 38.46 -12.80
C SER A 308 104.03 39.19 -13.37
N ALA A 309 104.22 40.05 -14.38
CA ALA A 309 103.12 40.71 -15.08
C ALA A 309 102.24 39.70 -15.85
N GLU A 310 102.85 38.73 -16.53
CA GLU A 310 102.12 37.65 -17.21
C GLU A 310 101.32 36.78 -16.23
N ALA A 311 101.90 36.40 -15.09
CA ALA A 311 101.22 35.66 -14.04
C ALA A 311 100.06 36.47 -13.41
N ALA A 312 100.26 37.78 -13.17
CA ALA A 312 99.22 38.66 -12.70
C ALA A 312 98.05 38.72 -13.69
N LYS A 313 98.33 38.90 -14.98
CA LYS A 313 97.32 38.91 -16.04
C LYS A 313 96.51 37.60 -16.09
N ASN A 314 97.19 36.45 -16.09
CA ASN A 314 96.50 35.14 -16.06
C ASN A 314 95.62 34.99 -14.81
N THR A 315 96.05 35.54 -13.67
CA THR A 315 95.24 35.52 -12.43
C THR A 315 94.03 36.44 -12.55
N THR A 316 94.16 37.61 -13.17
CA THR A 316 93.03 38.49 -13.50
C THR A 316 91.99 37.76 -14.34
N ASP A 317 92.42 37.06 -15.40
CA ASP A 317 91.50 36.30 -16.27
C ASP A 317 90.76 35.21 -15.48
N LEU A 318 91.42 34.52 -14.54
CA LEU A 318 90.79 33.53 -13.66
C LEU A 318 89.79 34.17 -12.67
N ILE A 319 90.08 35.37 -12.16
CA ILE A 319 89.17 36.11 -11.27
C ILE A 319 87.93 36.54 -12.04
N GLU A 320 88.07 37.07 -13.26
CA GLU A 320 86.93 37.44 -14.11
C GLU A 320 86.06 36.22 -14.42
N GLN A 321 86.66 35.08 -14.76
CA GLN A 321 85.94 33.83 -14.96
C GLN A 321 85.22 33.36 -13.68
N THR A 322 85.84 33.52 -12.51
CA THR A 322 85.24 33.17 -11.22
C THR A 322 84.04 34.06 -10.91
N VAL A 323 84.15 35.37 -11.09
CA VAL A 323 83.03 36.33 -10.92
C VAL A 323 81.88 35.98 -11.85
N SER A 324 82.17 35.66 -13.11
CA SER A 324 81.15 35.22 -14.08
C SER A 324 80.45 33.92 -13.65
N ALA A 325 81.21 32.92 -13.18
CA ALA A 325 80.66 31.66 -12.70
C ALA A 325 79.78 31.84 -11.45
N VAL A 326 80.19 32.70 -10.52
CA VAL A 326 79.44 33.04 -9.30
C VAL A 326 78.17 33.81 -9.64
N ALA A 327 78.21 34.76 -10.58
CA ALA A 327 77.03 35.47 -11.06
C ALA A 327 76.00 34.51 -11.69
N ASN A 328 76.47 33.53 -12.46
CA ASN A 328 75.61 32.47 -12.99
C ASN A 328 75.03 31.60 -11.87
N GLY A 329 75.82 31.22 -10.87
CA GLY A 329 75.37 30.48 -9.69
C GLY A 329 74.30 31.24 -8.89
N SER A 330 74.51 32.54 -8.67
CA SER A 330 73.54 33.42 -8.01
C SER A 330 72.22 33.49 -8.77
N LYS A 331 72.27 33.55 -10.11
CA LYS A 331 71.07 33.54 -10.94
C LYS A 331 70.29 32.22 -10.80
N ILE A 332 70.99 31.08 -10.87
CA ILE A 332 70.37 29.76 -10.69
C ILE A 332 69.71 29.65 -9.31
N ALA A 333 70.36 30.16 -8.26
CA ALA A 333 69.82 30.18 -6.91
C ALA A 333 68.52 31.03 -6.85
N ASP A 334 68.52 32.22 -7.44
CA ASP A 334 67.34 33.10 -7.48
C ASP A 334 66.16 32.49 -8.28
N ASP A 335 66.45 31.90 -9.44
CA ASP A 335 65.47 31.17 -10.25
C ASP A 335 64.89 29.97 -9.45
N THR A 336 65.73 29.28 -8.68
CA THR A 336 65.31 28.16 -7.82
C THR A 336 64.44 28.65 -6.66
N ALA A 337 64.80 29.75 -6.00
CA ALA A 337 64.00 30.37 -4.94
C ALA A 337 62.59 30.73 -5.45
N THR A 338 62.51 31.35 -6.63
CA THR A 338 61.24 31.68 -7.27
C THR A 338 60.39 30.44 -7.57
N SER A 339 61.02 29.36 -8.04
CA SER A 339 60.34 28.09 -8.29
C SER A 339 59.77 27.47 -7.00
N LEU A 340 60.55 27.50 -5.91
CA LEU A 340 60.10 27.01 -4.59
C LEU A 340 58.88 27.79 -4.09
N LEU A 341 58.83 29.11 -4.28
CA LEU A 341 57.65 29.92 -3.93
C LEU A 341 56.38 29.48 -4.68
N SER A 342 56.50 29.13 -5.96
CA SER A 342 55.38 28.57 -6.73
C SER A 342 54.91 27.21 -6.19
N VAL A 343 55.82 26.39 -5.64
CA VAL A 343 55.46 25.13 -4.99
C VAL A 343 54.68 25.39 -3.69
N VAL A 344 55.05 26.40 -2.90
CA VAL A 344 54.29 26.80 -1.69
C VAL A 344 52.86 27.21 -2.05
N GLU A 345 52.69 28.02 -3.10
CA GLU A 345 51.37 28.45 -3.57
C GLU A 345 50.49 27.25 -3.99
N LYS A 346 51.08 26.28 -4.69
CA LYS A 346 50.39 25.02 -5.06
C LYS A 346 50.05 24.18 -3.84
N ALA A 347 50.94 24.07 -2.86
CA ALA A 347 50.67 23.35 -1.61
C ALA A 347 49.53 23.99 -0.81
N SER A 348 49.46 25.32 -0.79
CA SER A 348 48.34 26.07 -0.20
C SER A 348 47.02 25.76 -0.92
N SER A 349 47.05 25.74 -2.26
CA SER A 349 45.87 25.38 -3.06
C SER A 349 45.39 23.95 -2.82
N VAL A 350 46.31 22.98 -2.66
CA VAL A 350 45.96 21.61 -2.27
C VAL A 350 45.32 21.57 -0.88
N THR A 351 45.83 22.36 0.07
CA THR A 351 45.26 22.46 1.42
C THR A 351 43.82 23.00 1.39
N ALA A 352 43.55 24.02 0.58
CA ALA A 352 42.20 24.56 0.39
C ALA A 352 41.23 23.52 -0.21
N LEU A 353 41.66 22.75 -1.22
CA LEU A 353 40.84 21.66 -1.78
C LEU A 353 40.55 20.56 -0.74
N ILE A 354 41.50 20.27 0.15
CA ILE A 354 41.31 19.30 1.22
C ILE A 354 40.29 19.79 2.25
N GLU A 355 40.26 21.09 2.56
CA GLU A 355 39.21 21.68 3.40
C GLU A 355 37.82 21.56 2.76
N GLU A 356 37.70 21.78 1.45
CA GLU A 356 36.45 21.55 0.72
C GLU A 356 36.01 20.08 0.78
N ILE A 357 36.95 19.13 0.64
CA ILE A 357 36.66 17.69 0.79
C ILE A 357 36.18 17.39 2.22
N ALA A 358 36.82 17.96 3.25
CA ALA A 358 36.42 17.76 4.64
C ALA A 358 34.99 18.25 4.89
N LYS A 359 34.65 19.45 4.39
CA LYS A 359 33.30 20.00 4.47
C LYS A 359 32.27 19.12 3.73
N ALA A 360 32.58 18.70 2.50
CA ALA A 360 31.70 17.80 1.74
C ALA A 360 31.48 16.46 2.46
N THR A 361 32.51 15.94 3.14
CA THR A 361 32.46 14.71 3.91
C THR A 361 31.57 14.85 5.16
N GLU A 362 31.59 16.01 5.82
CA GLU A 362 30.68 16.34 6.92
C GLU A 362 29.21 16.38 6.45
N GLU A 363 28.94 17.03 5.31
CA GLU A 363 27.61 17.07 4.69
C GLU A 363 27.12 15.67 4.29
N GLN A 364 27.99 14.81 3.76
CA GLN A 364 27.70 13.41 3.47
C GLN A 364 27.35 12.63 4.74
N SER A 365 28.08 12.84 5.84
CA SER A 365 27.79 12.18 7.12
C SER A 365 26.40 12.54 7.63
N ASN A 366 26.00 13.81 7.53
CA ASN A 366 24.66 14.27 7.91
C ASN A 366 23.58 13.65 7.01
N SER A 367 23.83 13.59 5.71
CA SER A 367 22.92 12.97 4.74
C SER A 367 22.72 11.47 5.02
N ILE A 368 23.79 10.76 5.37
CA ILE A 368 23.74 9.35 5.75
C ILE A 368 22.93 9.13 7.02
N ALA A 369 23.05 10.01 8.02
CA ALA A 369 22.24 9.93 9.23
C ALA A 369 20.74 10.09 8.91
N GLN A 370 20.39 11.01 8.01
CA GLN A 370 19.01 11.19 7.57
C GLN A 370 18.48 9.99 6.77
N VAL A 371 19.30 9.42 5.88
CA VAL A 371 18.93 8.21 5.13
C VAL A 371 18.73 7.03 6.10
N THR A 372 19.61 6.87 7.08
CA THR A 372 19.50 5.82 8.12
C THR A 372 18.18 5.95 8.87
N PHE A 373 17.82 7.15 9.31
CA PHE A 373 16.53 7.41 9.95
C PHE A 373 15.34 7.07 9.03
N GLY A 374 15.43 7.43 7.74
CA GLY A 374 14.40 7.06 6.77
C GLY A 374 14.24 5.55 6.60
N VAL A 375 15.34 4.79 6.62
CA VAL A 375 15.32 3.32 6.56
C VAL A 375 14.65 2.73 7.81
N ASP A 376 14.93 3.26 9.00
CA ASP A 376 14.26 2.85 10.25
C ASP A 376 12.73 3.07 10.18
N GLN A 377 12.29 4.20 9.60
CA GLN A 377 10.86 4.48 9.40
C GLN A 377 10.22 3.47 8.43
N ILE A 378 10.89 3.14 7.32
CA ILE A 378 10.40 2.14 6.37
C ILE A 378 10.32 0.77 7.06
N SER A 379 11.32 0.41 7.86
CA SER A 379 11.32 -0.84 8.64
C SER A 379 10.07 -0.95 9.54
N SER A 380 9.72 0.12 10.24
CA SER A 380 8.51 0.17 11.06
C SER A 380 7.22 0.01 10.23
N ILE A 381 7.17 0.57 9.01
CA ILE A 381 6.02 0.41 8.10
C ILE A 381 5.94 -1.04 7.61
N VAL A 382 7.05 -1.67 7.25
CA VAL A 382 7.09 -3.07 6.83
C VAL A 382 6.58 -4.00 7.94
N GLN A 383 6.96 -3.74 9.19
CA GLN A 383 6.45 -4.49 10.33
C GLN A 383 4.94 -4.28 10.53
N THR A 384 4.46 -3.05 10.35
CA THR A 384 3.03 -2.72 10.40
C THR A 384 2.25 -3.41 9.27
N ASN A 385 2.82 -3.47 8.06
CA ASN A 385 2.22 -4.16 6.92
C ASN A 385 2.10 -5.66 7.17
N SER A 386 3.16 -6.28 7.73
CA SER A 386 3.14 -7.69 8.12
C SER A 386 2.06 -7.97 9.15
N ALA A 387 1.97 -7.17 10.22
CA ALA A 387 0.93 -7.30 11.23
C ALA A 387 -0.49 -7.08 10.67
N THR A 388 -0.67 -6.07 9.82
CA THR A 388 -1.95 -5.77 9.17
C THR A 388 -2.37 -6.89 8.22
N ALA A 389 -1.42 -7.48 7.50
CA ALA A 389 -1.65 -8.63 6.63
C ALA A 389 -2.10 -9.86 7.43
N GLU A 390 -1.45 -10.16 8.55
CA GLU A 390 -1.89 -11.25 9.45
C GLU A 390 -3.30 -11.01 9.98
N GLN A 391 -3.59 -9.80 10.46
CA GLN A 391 -4.92 -9.43 10.95
C GLN A 391 -5.99 -9.52 9.86
N SER A 392 -5.68 -9.06 8.64
CA SER A 392 -6.59 -9.10 7.49
C SER A 392 -6.87 -10.52 7.03
N ALA A 393 -5.87 -11.40 7.06
CA ALA A 393 -6.03 -12.83 6.77
C ALA A 393 -6.94 -13.50 7.82
N ALA A 394 -6.74 -13.21 9.10
CA ALA A 394 -7.58 -13.73 10.18
C ALA A 394 -9.04 -13.25 10.08
N ALA A 395 -9.24 -11.94 9.86
CA ALA A 395 -10.58 -11.37 9.66
C ALA A 395 -11.28 -11.97 8.43
N SER A 396 -10.53 -12.21 7.36
CA SER A 396 -11.06 -12.86 6.15
C SER A 396 -11.47 -14.31 6.39
N GLN A 397 -10.69 -15.06 7.19
CA GLN A 397 -11.07 -16.43 7.59
C GLN A 397 -12.37 -16.43 8.42
N GLU A 398 -12.53 -15.46 9.31
CA GLU A 398 -13.76 -15.32 10.09
C GLU A 398 -14.96 -14.96 9.21
N LEU A 399 -14.82 -14.01 8.28
CA LEU A 399 -15.87 -13.67 7.32
C LEU A 399 -16.26 -14.87 6.44
N ASN A 400 -15.28 -15.68 6.04
CA ASN A 400 -15.54 -16.92 5.30
C ASN A 400 -16.39 -17.89 6.12
N ALA A 401 -16.00 -18.13 7.38
CA ALA A 401 -16.77 -18.99 8.29
C ALA A 401 -18.19 -18.47 8.55
N GLN A 402 -18.37 -17.15 8.70
CA GLN A 402 -19.69 -16.53 8.87
C GLN A 402 -20.54 -16.66 7.60
N ALA A 403 -19.96 -16.46 6.42
CA ALA A 403 -20.64 -16.66 5.15
C ALA A 403 -21.04 -18.12 4.95
N ASP A 404 -20.18 -19.09 5.26
CA ASP A 404 -20.52 -20.51 5.18
C ASP A 404 -21.62 -20.90 6.18
N MET A 405 -21.61 -20.31 7.38
CA MET A 405 -22.69 -20.47 8.34
C MET A 405 -24.02 -19.92 7.80
N LEU A 406 -24.02 -18.71 7.23
CA LEU A 406 -25.22 -18.09 6.65
C LEU A 406 -25.77 -18.92 5.49
N LYS A 407 -24.89 -19.38 4.59
CA LYS A 407 -25.23 -20.32 3.52
C LYS A 407 -25.85 -21.60 4.08
N GLY A 408 -25.29 -22.16 5.15
CA GLY A 408 -25.84 -23.32 5.85
C GLY A 408 -27.24 -23.08 6.43
N LEU A 409 -27.50 -21.89 6.98
CA LEU A 409 -28.81 -21.51 7.49
C LEU A 409 -29.85 -21.34 6.37
N VAL A 410 -29.48 -20.71 5.26
CA VAL A 410 -30.38 -20.51 4.11
C VAL A 410 -30.65 -21.84 3.39
N ASN A 411 -29.68 -22.74 3.31
CA ASN A 411 -29.83 -24.07 2.70
C ASN A 411 -30.87 -24.97 3.41
N LYS A 412 -31.32 -24.62 4.62
CA LYS A 412 -32.45 -25.30 5.28
C LYS A 412 -33.77 -25.06 4.56
N PHE A 413 -33.88 -23.97 3.81
CA PHE A 413 -35.07 -23.60 3.05
C PHE A 413 -34.98 -24.14 1.63
N LYS A 414 -36.10 -24.66 1.10
CA LYS A 414 -36.21 -25.06 -0.31
C LYS A 414 -36.68 -23.85 -1.11
N ILE A 415 -35.78 -23.36 -1.95
CA ILE A 415 -36.03 -22.29 -2.92
C ILE A 415 -35.67 -22.83 -4.32
N ASP A 416 -36.51 -22.56 -5.31
CA ASP A 416 -36.29 -22.99 -6.68
C ASP A 416 -35.11 -22.19 -7.19
N ASN A 417 -33.95 -22.83 -7.26
CA ASN A 417 -32.73 -22.21 -7.73
C ASN A 417 -32.83 -22.12 -9.27
N GLN A 418 -33.71 -21.25 -9.78
CA GLN A 418 -33.76 -20.87 -11.19
C GLN A 418 -32.62 -19.89 -11.48
N GLN A 419 -31.40 -20.39 -11.32
CA GLN A 419 -30.20 -20.06 -12.08
C GLN A 419 -29.07 -20.90 -11.49
N ALA A 420 -28.95 -22.11 -12.01
CA ALA A 420 -27.61 -22.62 -12.28
C ALA A 420 -26.96 -21.58 -13.20
N VAL A 421 -26.26 -20.60 -12.59
CA VAL A 421 -25.31 -19.77 -13.30
C VAL A 421 -24.39 -20.76 -14.00
N HIS A 422 -24.38 -20.69 -15.33
CA HIS A 422 -23.42 -21.39 -16.15
C HIS A 422 -22.04 -21.14 -15.54
N THR A 423 -21.49 -22.15 -14.88
CA THR A 423 -20.08 -22.21 -14.57
C THR A 423 -19.38 -22.45 -15.90
N ASP A 424 -19.20 -21.38 -16.67
CA ASP A 424 -18.01 -21.30 -17.51
C ASP A 424 -16.85 -21.31 -16.51
N LYS A 425 -16.29 -22.50 -16.32
CA LYS A 425 -14.97 -22.64 -15.71
C LYS A 425 -14.03 -21.72 -16.49
N PRO A 426 -13.41 -20.70 -15.88
CA PRO A 426 -12.12 -20.28 -16.41
C PRO A 426 -11.20 -21.49 -16.25
N GLU A 427 -10.74 -22.00 -17.37
CA GLU A 427 -9.67 -22.98 -17.45
C GLU A 427 -8.39 -22.30 -16.92
N TYR A 428 -8.25 -22.27 -15.59
CA TYR A 428 -6.96 -22.01 -14.97
C TYR A 428 -6.11 -23.24 -15.24
N THR A 429 -5.14 -23.06 -16.14
CA THR A 429 -4.03 -23.97 -16.34
C THR A 429 -3.35 -24.18 -14.98
N SER A 430 -3.58 -25.35 -14.41
CA SER A 430 -2.90 -25.85 -13.21
C SER A 430 -1.41 -26.01 -13.52
N ASN A 431 -0.64 -24.96 -13.25
CA ASN A 431 0.81 -25.03 -13.10
C ASN A 431 1.29 -24.44 -11.77
N ALA A 432 0.46 -24.53 -10.72
CA ALA A 432 0.93 -24.35 -9.35
C ALA A 432 1.25 -25.73 -8.77
N LYS A 433 2.53 -26.09 -8.75
CA LYS A 433 3.03 -27.22 -7.97
C LYS A 433 2.55 -27.04 -6.53
N SER A 434 1.88 -28.05 -6.00
CA SER A 434 1.53 -28.16 -4.58
C SER A 434 2.80 -28.01 -3.73
N VAL A 435 3.00 -26.84 -3.14
CA VAL A 435 3.98 -26.68 -2.06
C VAL A 435 3.35 -27.31 -0.81
N PRO A 436 4.03 -28.25 -0.14
CA PRO A 436 3.48 -28.90 1.05
C PRO A 436 3.32 -27.88 2.19
N PRO A 437 2.41 -28.13 3.15
CA PRO A 437 2.19 -27.22 4.27
C PRO A 437 3.48 -27.07 5.08
N VAL A 438 3.89 -25.82 5.31
CA VAL A 438 5.05 -25.49 6.16
C VAL A 438 4.77 -25.99 7.57
N LYS A 439 5.61 -26.93 8.04
CA LYS A 439 5.61 -27.35 9.44
C LYS A 439 5.92 -26.14 10.32
N ARG A 440 5.06 -25.90 11.30
CA ARG A 440 5.30 -24.97 12.41
C ARG A 440 6.66 -25.28 13.03
N VAL A 441 7.63 -24.37 12.86
CA VAL A 441 8.92 -24.47 13.54
C VAL A 441 8.68 -24.30 15.03
N GLU A 442 9.07 -25.31 15.79
CA GLU A 442 9.00 -25.34 17.24
C GLU A 442 9.99 -24.29 17.81
N LYS A 443 9.53 -23.56 18.82
CA LYS A 443 10.22 -22.44 19.45
C LYS A 443 11.59 -22.89 19.98
N ILE A 444 12.68 -22.43 19.37
CA ILE A 444 14.04 -22.69 19.88
C ILE A 444 14.19 -21.94 21.23
N PRO A 445 14.62 -22.60 22.32
CA PRO A 445 14.91 -21.92 23.58
C PRO A 445 16.15 -21.04 23.41
N ALA A 446 16.08 -19.79 23.88
CA ALA A 446 17.23 -18.91 23.97
C ALA A 446 18.25 -19.49 24.96
N GLU A 447 19.41 -19.94 24.48
CA GLU A 447 20.58 -20.14 25.33
C GLU A 447 21.26 -18.78 25.62
N PRO A 448 21.74 -18.54 26.85
CA PRO A 448 22.40 -17.30 27.20
C PRO A 448 23.79 -17.21 26.55
N VAL A 449 24.05 -16.08 25.91
CA VAL A 449 25.35 -15.73 25.29
C VAL A 449 26.47 -15.86 26.32
N LYS A 450 27.41 -16.77 26.10
CA LYS A 450 28.66 -16.84 26.86
C LYS A 450 29.57 -15.69 26.46
N ASN A 451 29.92 -14.90 27.47
CA ASN A 451 30.91 -13.84 27.46
C ASN A 451 32.28 -14.39 26.99
N ILE A 452 32.79 -13.94 25.84
CA ILE A 452 34.18 -14.21 25.42
C ILE A 452 35.01 -12.97 25.73
N GLU A 453 35.89 -13.15 26.71
CA GLU A 453 36.89 -12.20 27.19
C GLU A 453 37.86 -11.76 26.08
N LYS A 454 38.16 -10.47 26.03
CA LYS A 454 39.12 -9.85 25.10
C LYS A 454 40.55 -10.36 25.34
N LYS A 455 41.29 -10.65 24.26
CA LYS A 455 42.77 -10.57 24.25
C LYS A 455 43.23 -9.59 23.16
N PRO A 456 44.14 -8.65 23.48
CA PRO A 456 44.70 -7.72 22.49
C PRO A 456 45.78 -8.43 21.67
N VAL A 457 45.71 -8.30 20.34
CA VAL A 457 46.79 -8.72 19.43
C VAL A 457 47.68 -7.52 19.14
N THR A 458 48.88 -7.51 19.72
CA THR A 458 49.99 -6.62 19.33
C THR A 458 50.56 -7.04 17.98
N PRO A 459 50.86 -6.11 17.05
CA PRO A 459 51.49 -6.43 15.78
C PRO A 459 53.00 -6.69 15.99
N LYS A 460 53.49 -7.83 15.51
CA LYS A 460 54.93 -8.12 15.43
C LYS A 460 55.48 -7.59 14.10
N LEU A 461 56.38 -6.61 14.20
CA LEU A 461 57.40 -6.31 13.19
C LEU A 461 58.30 -7.54 13.02
N THR A 462 58.53 -7.97 11.78
CA THR A 462 59.64 -8.87 11.45
C THR A 462 60.31 -8.38 10.17
N GLU A 463 61.64 -8.31 10.24
CA GLU A 463 62.58 -7.74 9.30
C GLU A 463 62.74 -8.54 7.99
N GLU A 464 63.38 -7.85 7.04
CA GLU A 464 63.74 -8.21 5.68
C GLU A 464 64.33 -9.62 5.46
N LYS A 465 64.02 -10.18 4.29
CA LYS A 465 65.01 -10.93 3.50
C LYS A 465 64.96 -10.52 2.03
N LYS A 466 66.07 -9.93 1.58
CA LYS A 466 66.43 -9.68 0.17
C LYS A 466 66.36 -10.95 -0.66
N ALA A 467 65.68 -10.89 -1.80
CA ALA A 467 65.99 -11.70 -2.97
C ALA A 467 66.02 -10.77 -4.19
N LYS A 468 67.17 -10.73 -4.87
CA LYS A 468 67.34 -10.13 -6.20
C LYS A 468 66.72 -11.08 -7.21
N GLU A 469 65.84 -10.58 -8.06
CA GLU A 469 65.58 -11.20 -9.36
C GLU A 469 65.36 -10.10 -10.39
N SER A 470 66.08 -10.22 -11.50
CA SER A 470 66.07 -9.30 -12.62
C SER A 470 64.90 -9.59 -13.57
N GLU A 471 64.64 -8.58 -14.41
CA GLU A 471 64.04 -8.64 -15.75
C GLU A 471 62.57 -8.23 -15.95
N LYS A 472 62.49 -7.24 -16.88
CA LYS A 472 61.43 -6.89 -17.83
C LYS A 472 60.33 -5.92 -17.36
N GLU A 473 60.63 -4.67 -17.68
CA GLU A 473 59.71 -3.56 -17.90
C GLU A 473 58.62 -3.92 -18.93
N PRO A 474 57.31 -3.80 -18.60
CA PRO A 474 56.27 -3.77 -19.60
C PRO A 474 55.86 -2.32 -19.90
N GLU A 475 55.93 -2.01 -21.18
CA GLU A 475 55.45 -0.82 -21.86
C GLU A 475 53.96 -0.55 -21.53
N ILE A 476 53.65 0.59 -20.91
CA ILE A 476 52.26 0.99 -20.61
C ILE A 476 51.66 1.60 -21.89
N ILE A 477 50.90 0.78 -22.62
CA ILE A 477 49.99 1.27 -23.66
C ILE A 477 48.71 1.76 -22.95
N ALA A 478 48.53 3.08 -22.88
CA ALA A 478 47.28 3.67 -22.39
C ALA A 478 46.13 3.39 -23.38
N PRO A 479 44.99 2.82 -22.96
CA PRO A 479 43.81 2.78 -23.81
C PRO A 479 43.18 4.18 -23.83
N LYS A 480 43.10 4.81 -25.01
CA LYS A 480 42.19 5.93 -25.25
C LYS A 480 40.76 5.40 -25.14
N VAL A 481 40.11 5.62 -23.99
CA VAL A 481 38.66 5.47 -23.88
C VAL A 481 38.03 6.79 -24.29
N GLU A 482 37.44 6.80 -25.48
CA GLU A 482 36.60 7.88 -25.99
C GLU A 482 35.26 7.82 -25.23
N ILE A 483 35.02 8.77 -24.32
CA ILE A 483 33.74 8.88 -23.59
C ILE A 483 32.70 9.43 -24.57
N LYS A 484 31.91 8.55 -25.18
CA LYS A 484 30.64 8.94 -25.80
C LYS A 484 29.64 9.26 -24.70
N ASN A 485 29.39 10.55 -24.49
CA ASN A 485 28.28 11.03 -23.68
C ASN A 485 26.96 10.65 -24.35
N THR A 486 26.38 9.53 -23.94
CA THR A 486 24.99 9.18 -24.23
C THR A 486 24.25 8.94 -22.92
N PHE A 487 23.93 10.05 -22.24
CA PHE A 487 22.82 10.09 -21.30
C PHE A 487 21.78 11.05 -21.85
N LYS A 488 20.65 10.50 -22.30
CA LYS A 488 19.43 11.24 -22.60
C LYS A 488 18.67 11.38 -21.28
N PRO A 489 18.25 12.58 -20.85
CA PRO A 489 17.37 12.71 -19.70
C PRO A 489 15.98 12.16 -20.06
N ILE A 490 15.41 11.35 -19.17
CA ILE A 490 14.10 10.73 -19.32
C ILE A 490 13.15 11.39 -18.31
N VAL A 491 12.11 12.01 -18.87
CA VAL A 491 10.83 12.51 -18.32
C VAL A 491 10.81 13.85 -17.56
N GLU A 492 10.14 14.82 -18.20
CA GLU A 492 9.53 16.01 -17.63
C GLU A 492 8.46 15.66 -16.59
N SER A 493 8.56 16.25 -15.40
CA SER A 493 7.46 16.29 -14.43
C SER A 493 6.27 17.06 -15.01
N PRO A 494 5.01 16.60 -14.85
CA PRO A 494 3.87 17.38 -15.31
C PRO A 494 3.72 18.65 -14.47
N THR A 495 3.72 19.80 -15.14
CA THR A 495 3.33 21.10 -14.58
C THR A 495 1.85 21.07 -14.22
N PHE A 496 1.53 21.23 -12.94
CA PHE A 496 0.18 21.54 -12.49
C PHE A 496 -0.04 23.05 -12.61
N ASP A 497 -0.89 23.46 -13.56
CA ASP A 497 -1.45 24.81 -13.56
C ASP A 497 -2.31 24.99 -12.30
N SER A 498 -1.92 25.93 -11.43
CA SER A 498 -2.76 26.39 -10.34
C SER A 498 -3.26 27.79 -10.68
N GLU A 499 -4.49 27.87 -11.18
CA GLU A 499 -5.26 29.11 -11.16
C GLU A 499 -5.53 29.50 -9.70
N PRO A 500 -5.41 30.78 -9.31
CA PRO A 500 -5.78 31.20 -7.97
C PRO A 500 -7.30 31.43 -7.89
N GLU A 501 -8.03 30.45 -7.35
CA GLU A 501 -9.39 30.70 -6.88
C GLU A 501 -9.38 31.60 -5.64
N SER A 502 -9.88 32.81 -5.83
CA SER A 502 -10.19 33.79 -4.79
C SER A 502 -11.22 33.21 -3.81
N THR A 503 -10.77 32.80 -2.62
CA THR A 503 -11.64 32.64 -1.45
C THR A 503 -11.34 33.75 -0.44
N THR A 504 -12.31 34.66 -0.33
CA THR A 504 -12.34 35.76 0.63
C THR A 504 -12.67 35.21 2.01
N VAL A 505 -11.74 35.36 2.97
CA VAL A 505 -11.99 35.10 4.39
C VAL A 505 -12.11 36.45 5.11
N PRO A 506 -13.14 36.72 5.94
CA PRO A 506 -13.33 38.04 6.54
C PRO A 506 -12.31 38.33 7.63
N ASN A 507 -11.78 39.55 7.56
CA ASN A 507 -10.88 40.19 8.52
C ASN A 507 -11.55 40.34 9.91
N LEU A 508 -10.94 39.79 10.96
CA LEU A 508 -11.32 40.03 12.35
C LEU A 508 -10.12 40.59 13.12
N ALA A 509 -10.42 41.65 13.86
CA ALA A 509 -9.50 42.70 14.24
C ALA A 509 -8.49 42.31 15.33
N VAL A 510 -7.28 42.85 15.16
CA VAL A 510 -6.26 42.94 16.20
C VAL A 510 -6.70 43.97 17.25
N THR A 511 -6.69 43.57 18.53
CA THR A 511 -6.60 44.50 19.67
C THR A 511 -5.43 44.06 20.57
N PRO A 512 -4.54 44.97 20.99
CA PRO A 512 -3.46 44.64 21.93
C PRO A 512 -3.72 45.25 23.32
N ALA A 513 -3.61 44.47 24.40
CA ALA A 513 -3.38 44.98 25.76
C ALA A 513 -3.09 43.88 26.80
N GLY A 514 -2.08 44.15 27.66
CA GLY A 514 -1.95 43.66 29.05
C GLY A 514 -1.39 42.24 29.21
N THR A 515 -0.15 41.99 29.65
CA THR A 515 0.48 42.28 30.95
C THR A 515 -0.18 41.58 32.15
N ALA A 516 0.63 40.74 32.83
CA ALA A 516 0.45 40.13 34.16
C ALA A 516 -0.47 38.87 34.15
N ILE A 517 -0.24 37.76 34.86
CA ILE A 517 0.33 37.50 36.19
C ILE A 517 0.79 36.02 36.27
N ASN A 518 1.92 35.77 36.96
CA ASN A 518 2.32 34.48 37.56
C ASN A 518 1.21 33.90 38.47
N ASP A 519 0.81 32.64 38.32
CA ASP A 519 0.72 31.70 39.46
C ASP A 519 0.33 30.29 39.01
N TYR A 520 0.51 29.33 39.91
CA TYR A 520 0.21 27.89 39.88
C TYR A 520 1.39 26.96 39.67
N SER A 521 2.29 26.99 40.67
CA SER A 521 2.60 25.76 41.41
C SER A 521 1.40 25.33 42.26
N ASP A 522 0.93 24.09 42.09
CA ASP A 522 0.51 23.15 43.15
C ASP A 522 -0.58 22.16 42.70
N LYS A 523 -0.30 20.86 42.94
CA LYS A 523 -1.20 19.68 42.96
C LYS A 523 -1.64 19.20 41.55
N TYR A 524 -1.34 17.99 41.07
CA TYR A 524 -1.23 16.66 41.68
C TYR A 524 -0.18 15.81 40.95
#